data_AF-A0A9E8A1E7-F1
#
_entry.id   AF-A0A9E8A1E7-F1
#
_cell.length_a   1.000
_cell.length_b   1.000
_cell.length_c   1.000
_cell.angle_alpha   90.00
_cell.angle_beta   90.00
_cell.angle_gamma   90.00
#
_symmetry.space_group_name_H-M   'P 1'
#
loop_
_entity.id
_entity.type
_entity.pdbx_description
1 polymer ?
#
loop_
_entity_poly.entity_id
_entity_poly.type
_entity_poly.pdbx_seq_one_letter_code
_entity_poly.pdbx_strand_id
1 'polypeptide(L)'
;MRTYYLFQAVNSPDLRGFAEEPAGASLPSNLGPWTLARQIQPNEEWTLAVSRAVVAAGLIENGFYLWGPAEQSAISHHVIGSDRVEGTAIFDSENEQIGTIKRLLIEKASGRVSFVDVTFGGFLGIGSHHVTIPWDKLAYDKELEGYRTDITEAQIRGAASRYGDKGALPDQKRQQEMSDYWNDAPTRPV
;
A
#
# COMPACT_ATOMS: atom_id res chain seq x y z
N MET A 1 9.84 27.07 18.04
CA MET A 1 10.62 25.82 17.86
C MET A 1 10.17 24.83 18.93
N ARG A 2 9.97 23.55 18.61
CA ARG A 2 9.33 22.55 19.49
C ARG A 2 10.35 21.62 20.17
N THR A 3 10.01 21.16 21.36
CA THR A 3 10.72 20.13 22.13
C THR A 3 10.23 18.76 21.68
N TYR A 4 11.14 17.80 21.53
CA TYR A 4 10.80 16.43 21.16
C TYR A 4 11.22 15.45 22.25
N TYR A 5 10.46 14.39 22.43
CA TYR A 5 10.75 13.32 23.37
C TYR A 5 11.00 12.04 22.58
N LEU A 6 12.20 11.48 22.73
CA LEU A 6 12.64 10.23 22.14
C LEU A 6 12.43 9.10 23.15
N PHE A 7 11.72 8.07 22.74
CA PHE A 7 11.42 6.86 23.48
C PHE A 7 12.10 5.67 22.83
N GLN A 8 12.36 4.64 23.61
CA GLN A 8 12.86 3.34 23.17
C GLN A 8 11.86 2.27 23.56
N ALA A 9 11.55 1.36 22.63
CA ALA A 9 10.69 0.23 22.93
C ALA A 9 11.45 -0.79 23.80
N VAL A 10 10.84 -1.20 24.92
CA VAL A 10 11.44 -2.16 25.85
C VAL A 10 11.60 -3.54 25.18
N ASN A 11 10.61 -3.94 24.38
CA ASN A 11 10.58 -5.22 23.70
C ASN A 11 11.35 -5.23 22.37
N SER A 12 11.87 -4.09 21.94
CA SER A 12 12.56 -3.93 20.66
C SER A 12 13.61 -2.83 20.80
N PRO A 13 14.82 -3.16 21.31
CA PRO A 13 15.81 -2.16 21.70
C PRO A 13 16.26 -1.27 20.55
N ASP A 14 16.13 -1.73 19.31
CA ASP A 14 16.50 -0.94 18.15
C ASP A 14 15.36 -0.01 17.67
N LEU A 15 14.12 -0.24 18.14
CA LEU A 15 12.95 0.59 17.82
C LEU A 15 12.87 1.79 18.76
N ARG A 16 12.77 2.98 18.15
CA ARG A 16 12.60 4.25 18.84
C ARG A 16 11.36 4.97 18.35
N GLY A 17 10.77 5.78 19.21
CA GLY A 17 9.59 6.59 18.91
C GLY A 17 9.81 8.04 19.32
N PHE A 18 9.33 8.99 18.55
CA PHE A 18 9.29 10.41 18.90
C PHE A 18 7.85 10.81 19.23
N ALA A 19 7.69 11.64 20.26
CA ALA A 19 6.41 12.28 20.61
C ALA A 19 6.63 13.74 21.04
N GLU A 20 5.54 14.53 21.08
CA GLU A 20 5.57 15.90 21.60
C GLU A 20 5.36 15.96 23.12
N GLU A 21 4.86 14.88 23.73
CA GLU A 21 4.63 14.78 25.17
C GLU A 21 5.61 13.81 25.89
N PRO A 22 5.98 14.12 27.15
CA PRO A 22 6.87 13.27 27.94
C PRO A 22 6.24 11.93 28.35
N ALA A 23 4.92 11.80 28.27
CA ALA A 23 4.21 10.56 28.58
C ALA A 23 4.22 9.56 27.41
N GLY A 24 4.50 10.02 26.18
CA GLY A 24 4.46 9.18 24.98
C GLY A 24 3.09 8.56 24.71
N ALA A 25 1.99 9.25 25.07
CA ALA A 25 0.63 8.71 24.97
C ALA A 25 0.20 8.47 23.52
N SER A 26 0.76 9.23 22.57
CA SER A 26 0.57 9.04 21.14
C SER A 26 1.28 7.82 20.56
N LEU A 27 2.24 7.23 21.29
CA LEU A 27 3.01 6.10 20.77
C LEU A 27 2.15 4.81 20.70
N PRO A 28 2.31 3.99 19.65
CA PRO A 28 1.55 2.75 19.51
C PRO A 28 1.78 1.79 20.68
N SER A 29 0.71 1.47 21.42
CA SER A 29 0.81 0.61 22.61
C SER A 29 1.20 -0.83 22.29
N ASN A 30 0.86 -1.32 21.09
CA ASN A 30 1.21 -2.66 20.59
C ASN A 30 2.70 -2.84 20.30
N LEU A 31 3.44 -1.75 20.08
CA LEU A 31 4.89 -1.75 19.86
C LEU A 31 5.68 -1.40 21.14
N GLY A 32 4.95 -1.03 22.20
CA GLY A 32 5.51 -0.77 23.52
C GLY A 32 5.75 -2.04 24.35
N PRO A 33 6.04 -1.91 25.65
CA PRO A 33 6.02 -0.66 26.42
C PRO A 33 7.18 0.27 26.04
N TRP A 34 6.95 1.58 26.19
CA TRP A 34 7.89 2.64 25.82
C TRP A 34 8.59 3.22 27.04
N THR A 35 9.89 3.43 26.94
CA THR A 35 10.69 4.12 27.96
C THR A 35 11.24 5.41 27.39
N LEU A 36 11.09 6.54 28.11
CA LEU A 36 11.67 7.81 27.71
C LEU A 36 13.21 7.69 27.73
N ALA A 37 13.82 7.83 26.56
CA ALA A 37 15.26 7.71 26.38
C ALA A 37 15.96 9.07 26.40
N ARG A 38 15.37 10.09 25.76
CA ARG A 38 15.96 11.44 25.69
C ARG A 38 14.91 12.52 25.46
N GLN A 39 15.10 13.68 26.07
CA GLN A 39 14.41 14.92 25.70
C GLN A 39 15.34 15.77 24.83
N ILE A 40 14.84 16.24 23.69
CA ILE A 40 15.58 17.04 22.71
C ILE A 40 15.03 18.46 22.72
N GLN A 41 15.88 19.42 23.11
CA GLN A 41 15.46 20.80 23.23
C GLN A 41 15.36 21.50 21.87
N PRO A 42 14.56 22.58 21.76
CA PRO A 42 14.38 23.27 20.50
C PRO A 42 15.68 23.82 19.89
N ASN A 43 16.63 24.20 20.74
CA ASN A 43 17.91 24.83 20.37
C ASN A 43 19.09 23.84 20.43
N GLU A 44 18.82 22.56 20.69
CA GLU A 44 19.86 21.54 20.74
C GLU A 44 20.32 21.14 19.34
N GLU A 45 21.61 20.83 19.22
CA GLU A 45 22.17 20.34 17.97
C GLU A 45 21.60 18.97 17.61
N TRP A 46 21.12 18.87 16.38
CA TRP A 46 20.47 17.66 15.90
C TRP A 46 21.51 16.61 15.50
N THR A 47 21.69 15.60 16.35
CA THR A 47 22.74 14.56 16.21
C THR A 47 22.19 13.19 15.78
N LEU A 48 20.91 13.12 15.42
CA LEU A 48 20.24 11.87 15.03
C LEU A 48 20.33 11.66 13.52
N ALA A 49 20.41 10.40 13.10
CA ALA A 49 20.51 10.04 11.68
C ALA A 49 19.23 10.39 10.89
N VAL A 50 18.05 10.33 11.54
CA VAL A 50 16.79 10.82 10.95
C VAL A 50 16.75 12.34 11.02
N SER A 51 16.27 13.04 9.99
CA SER A 51 16.23 14.51 9.99
C SER A 51 15.15 15.07 10.91
N ARG A 52 15.41 16.26 11.47
CA ARG A 52 14.46 16.97 12.33
C ARG A 52 13.15 17.31 11.62
N ALA A 53 13.21 17.59 10.32
CA ALA A 53 12.04 17.89 9.50
C ALA A 53 11.14 16.67 9.31
N VAL A 54 11.73 15.49 9.10
CA VAL A 54 10.99 14.22 8.98
C VAL A 54 10.27 13.87 10.29
N VAL A 55 10.98 14.00 11.43
CA VAL A 55 10.36 13.81 12.75
C VAL A 55 9.22 14.81 12.97
N ALA A 56 9.42 16.09 12.63
CA ALA A 56 8.38 17.11 12.76
C ALA A 56 7.13 16.80 11.90
N ALA A 57 7.31 16.34 10.66
CA ALA A 57 6.21 15.96 9.79
C ALA A 57 5.41 14.78 10.36
N GLY A 58 6.10 13.72 10.80
CA GLY A 58 5.46 12.55 11.41
C GLY A 58 4.67 12.90 12.67
N LEU A 59 5.20 13.79 13.51
CA LEU A 59 4.51 14.30 14.70
C LEU A 59 3.26 15.12 14.36
N ILE A 60 3.31 15.94 13.31
CA ILE A 60 2.15 16.75 12.87
C ILE A 60 1.04 15.85 12.32
N GLU A 61 1.39 14.82 11.55
CA GLU A 61 0.43 13.95 10.88
C GLU A 61 -0.16 12.87 11.81
N ASN A 62 0.69 12.25 12.64
CA ASN A 62 0.34 11.04 13.38
C ASN A 62 0.43 11.20 14.91
N GLY A 63 0.94 12.34 15.40
CA GLY A 63 1.26 12.53 16.82
C GLY A 63 2.53 11.82 17.28
N PHE A 64 3.13 10.96 16.45
CA PHE A 64 4.38 10.26 16.72
C PHE A 64 5.19 10.00 15.44
N TYR A 65 6.47 9.66 15.60
CA TYR A 65 7.31 9.16 14.51
C TYR A 65 8.15 7.98 14.99
N LEU A 66 8.24 6.88 14.23
CA LEU A 66 9.03 5.69 14.59
C LEU A 66 10.35 5.65 13.81
N TRP A 67 11.42 5.26 14.49
CA TRP A 67 12.78 5.23 13.95
C TRP A 67 13.56 4.03 14.48
N GLY A 68 14.08 3.17 13.61
CA GLY A 68 14.81 1.95 13.96
C GLY A 68 14.63 0.83 12.92
N PRO A 69 15.25 -0.35 13.08
CA PRO A 69 15.10 -1.51 12.19
C PRO A 69 13.73 -2.19 12.30
N ALA A 70 12.74 -1.57 12.94
CA ALA A 70 11.34 -1.91 12.72
C ALA A 70 10.88 -1.64 11.26
N GLU A 71 11.76 -1.10 10.42
CA GLU A 71 11.63 -1.13 8.96
C GLU A 71 11.96 -2.50 8.31
N GLN A 72 12.33 -3.55 9.07
CA GLN A 72 12.56 -4.91 8.51
C GLN A 72 11.81 -6.06 9.20
N SER A 73 10.90 -5.77 10.11
CA SER A 73 9.80 -6.69 10.44
C SER A 73 8.49 -5.92 10.41
N ALA A 74 7.83 -6.04 9.26
CA ALA A 74 6.38 -6.03 9.16
C ALA A 74 5.63 -5.06 10.10
N ILE A 75 5.68 -3.75 9.80
CA ILE A 75 4.38 -3.16 9.49
C ILE A 75 4.12 -3.49 8.02
N SER A 76 3.85 -4.79 7.78
CA SER A 76 2.71 -5.11 6.95
C SER A 76 1.58 -4.34 7.61
N HIS A 77 1.32 -3.14 7.13
CA HIS A 77 -0.01 -2.59 7.23
C HIS A 77 -0.84 -3.67 6.53
N HIS A 78 -1.35 -4.65 7.29
CA HIS A 78 -2.29 -5.67 6.79
C HIS A 78 -3.54 -4.97 6.22
N VAL A 79 -3.66 -3.68 6.51
CA VAL A 79 -4.67 -2.77 6.03
C VAL A 79 -3.95 -1.57 5.40
N ILE A 80 -3.99 -1.49 4.09
CA ILE A 80 -3.64 -0.27 3.34
C ILE A 80 -4.93 0.55 3.16
N GLY A 81 -4.84 1.87 3.30
CA GLY A 81 -5.97 2.76 2.99
C GLY A 81 -6.36 2.64 1.52
N SER A 82 -7.66 2.60 1.21
CA SER A 82 -8.13 2.48 -0.18
C SER A 82 -7.58 3.59 -1.07
N ASP A 83 -7.46 4.79 -0.51
CA ASP A 83 -6.87 5.98 -1.13
C ASP A 83 -5.38 5.81 -1.48
N ARG A 84 -4.67 4.92 -0.78
CA ARG A 84 -3.28 4.55 -1.09
C ARG A 84 -3.17 3.42 -2.10
N VAL A 85 -4.23 2.64 -2.33
CA VAL A 85 -4.25 1.58 -3.36
C VAL A 85 -4.67 2.15 -4.71
N GLU A 86 -5.67 3.02 -4.71
CA GLU A 86 -6.09 3.77 -5.89
C GLU A 86 -4.94 4.63 -6.43
N GLY A 87 -4.75 4.64 -7.75
CA GLY A 87 -3.64 5.34 -8.38
C GLY A 87 -2.30 4.57 -8.39
N THR A 88 -2.20 3.41 -7.73
CA THR A 88 -0.97 2.62 -7.73
C THR A 88 -0.70 2.02 -9.11
N ALA A 89 0.56 2.08 -9.56
CA ALA A 89 1.01 1.53 -10.83
C ALA A 89 0.96 -0.01 -10.83
N ILE A 90 0.64 -0.58 -11.99
CA ILE A 90 0.74 -2.01 -12.27
C ILE A 90 1.84 -2.23 -13.32
N PHE A 91 2.70 -3.20 -13.05
CA PHE A 91 3.85 -3.56 -13.87
C PHE A 91 3.72 -5.00 -14.38
N ASP A 92 4.31 -5.26 -15.55
CA ASP A 92 4.45 -6.61 -16.09
C ASP A 92 5.73 -7.31 -15.57
N SER A 93 6.01 -8.48 -16.15
CA SER A 93 7.22 -9.27 -15.86
C SER A 93 8.52 -8.59 -16.34
N GLU A 94 8.44 -7.62 -17.25
CA GLU A 94 9.60 -6.87 -17.78
C GLU A 94 9.84 -5.55 -17.04
N ASN A 95 9.12 -5.29 -15.95
CA ASN A 95 9.12 -4.04 -15.17
C ASN A 95 8.55 -2.84 -15.92
N GLU A 96 7.80 -3.05 -17.02
CA GLU A 96 7.14 -1.95 -17.71
C GLU A 96 5.81 -1.62 -17.02
N GLN A 97 5.52 -0.33 -16.83
CA GLN A 97 4.23 0.09 -16.30
C GLN A 97 3.14 -0.08 -17.37
N ILE A 98 2.18 -0.96 -17.10
CA ILE A 98 1.12 -1.33 -18.04
C ILE A 98 -0.24 -0.74 -17.67
N GLY A 99 -0.38 -0.25 -16.44
CA GLY A 99 -1.65 0.30 -15.98
C GLY A 99 -1.61 0.93 -14.59
N THR A 100 -2.81 1.23 -14.11
CA THR A 100 -3.04 1.90 -12.83
C THR A 100 -4.33 1.41 -12.19
N ILE A 101 -4.30 1.14 -10.88
CA ILE A 101 -5.50 0.79 -10.11
C ILE A 101 -6.45 1.98 -10.05
N LYS A 102 -7.72 1.77 -10.39
CA LYS A 102 -8.77 2.79 -10.33
C LYS A 102 -9.57 2.73 -9.04
N ARG A 103 -9.96 1.52 -8.60
CA ARG A 103 -10.76 1.28 -7.39
C ARG A 103 -10.79 -0.20 -7.03
N LEU A 104 -11.12 -0.49 -5.78
CA LEU A 104 -11.33 -1.84 -5.26
C LEU A 104 -12.82 -2.22 -5.26
N LEU A 105 -13.11 -3.48 -5.55
CA LEU A 105 -14.45 -4.04 -5.42
C LEU A 105 -14.47 -4.94 -4.19
N ILE A 106 -15.21 -4.49 -3.18
CA ILE A 106 -15.27 -5.11 -1.86
C ILE A 106 -16.61 -5.83 -1.68
N GLU A 107 -16.56 -7.08 -1.24
CA GLU A 107 -17.72 -7.85 -0.85
C GLU A 107 -18.45 -7.19 0.33
N LYS A 108 -19.72 -6.82 0.13
CA LYS A 108 -20.52 -6.11 1.14
C LYS A 108 -20.64 -6.85 2.47
N ALA A 109 -20.68 -8.19 2.45
CA ALA A 109 -20.92 -9.00 3.65
C ALA A 109 -19.62 -9.37 4.38
N SER A 110 -18.57 -9.73 3.65
CA SER A 110 -17.30 -10.21 4.23
C SER A 110 -16.27 -9.09 4.42
N GLY A 111 -16.41 -7.98 3.70
CA GLY A 111 -15.40 -6.92 3.65
C GLY A 111 -14.13 -7.29 2.87
N ARG A 112 -14.11 -8.45 2.19
CA ARG A 112 -12.95 -8.89 1.40
C ARG A 112 -12.90 -8.16 0.05
N VAL A 113 -11.70 -7.82 -0.39
CA VAL A 113 -11.47 -7.34 -1.77
C VAL A 113 -11.51 -8.54 -2.70
N SER A 114 -12.50 -8.60 -3.58
CA SER A 114 -12.66 -9.71 -4.52
C SER A 114 -12.05 -9.38 -5.87
N PHE A 115 -12.20 -8.13 -6.31
CA PHE A 115 -11.70 -7.66 -7.59
C PHE A 115 -11.12 -6.25 -7.49
N VAL A 116 -10.37 -5.87 -8.51
CA VAL A 116 -9.81 -4.53 -8.71
C VAL A 116 -10.11 -4.06 -10.12
N ASP A 117 -10.63 -2.84 -10.23
CA ASP A 117 -10.79 -2.16 -11.51
C ASP A 117 -9.47 -1.48 -11.88
N VAL A 118 -8.91 -1.87 -13.03
CA VAL A 118 -7.64 -1.36 -13.53
C VAL A 118 -7.88 -0.60 -14.82
N THR A 119 -7.13 0.49 -14.99
CA THR A 119 -6.99 1.17 -16.28
C THR A 119 -5.65 0.76 -16.87
N PHE A 120 -5.68 -0.04 -17.94
CA PHE A 120 -4.51 -0.35 -18.73
C PHE A 120 -4.35 0.71 -19.82
N GLY A 121 -3.13 1.21 -19.99
CA GLY A 121 -2.79 2.26 -20.95
C GLY A 121 -1.31 2.17 -21.31
N GLY A 122 -0.85 2.94 -22.30
CA GLY A 122 0.56 2.89 -22.70
C GLY A 122 0.84 1.74 -23.67
N PHE A 123 0.53 0.49 -23.29
CA PHE A 123 0.00 -0.58 -24.16
C PHE A 123 0.70 -0.82 -25.51
N LEU A 124 0.42 0.06 -26.47
CA LEU A 124 0.84 0.00 -27.88
C LEU A 124 0.31 1.22 -28.68
N GLY A 125 -0.01 2.34 -28.01
CA GLY A 125 -0.66 3.51 -28.63
C GLY A 125 -2.16 3.35 -28.94
N ILE A 126 -2.82 2.29 -28.45
CA ILE A 126 -4.26 2.04 -28.64
C ILE A 126 -5.00 2.34 -27.33
N GLY A 127 -5.47 3.58 -27.18
CA GLY A 127 -6.47 3.97 -26.17
C GLY A 127 -6.16 3.60 -24.71
N SER A 128 -7.18 3.67 -23.86
CA SER A 128 -7.15 3.13 -22.49
C SER A 128 -8.25 2.08 -22.35
N HIS A 129 -7.91 0.95 -21.75
CA HIS A 129 -8.84 -0.14 -21.49
C HIS A 129 -9.13 -0.23 -19.99
N HIS A 130 -10.41 -0.30 -19.63
CA HIS A 130 -10.82 -0.58 -18.26
C HIS A 130 -11.12 -2.06 -18.13
N VAL A 131 -10.41 -2.74 -17.23
CA VAL A 131 -10.57 -4.18 -17.01
C VAL A 131 -10.64 -4.46 -15.52
N THR A 132 -11.64 -5.21 -15.11
CA THR A 132 -11.76 -5.75 -13.75
C THR A 132 -11.03 -7.09 -13.68
N ILE A 133 -10.08 -7.21 -12.76
CA ILE A 133 -9.30 -8.43 -12.54
C ILE A 133 -9.44 -8.89 -11.09
N PRO A 134 -9.26 -10.19 -10.79
CA PRO A 134 -9.22 -10.69 -9.42
C PRO A 134 -8.06 -10.07 -8.66
N TRP A 135 -8.27 -9.78 -7.38
CA TRP A 135 -7.25 -9.15 -6.54
C TRP A 135 -5.99 -10.02 -6.39
N ASP A 136 -6.16 -11.34 -6.39
CA ASP A 136 -5.07 -12.32 -6.23
C ASP A 136 -4.15 -12.44 -7.46
N LYS A 137 -4.49 -11.79 -8.58
CA LYS A 137 -3.62 -11.65 -9.77
C LYS A 137 -2.62 -10.49 -9.65
N LEU A 138 -2.68 -9.74 -8.54
CA LEU A 138 -1.74 -8.67 -8.24
C LEU A 138 -0.85 -9.05 -7.05
N ALA A 139 0.46 -8.87 -7.21
CA ALA A 139 1.43 -9.02 -6.14
C ALA A 139 2.12 -7.67 -5.89
N TYR A 140 2.13 -7.19 -4.65
CA TYR A 140 2.83 -5.95 -4.33
C TYR A 140 4.34 -6.15 -4.36
N ASP A 141 5.04 -5.33 -5.16
CA ASP A 141 6.49 -5.25 -5.24
C ASP A 141 6.96 -3.98 -4.50
N LYS A 142 7.81 -4.18 -3.49
CA LYS A 142 8.33 -3.09 -2.64
C LYS A 142 9.36 -2.23 -3.36
N GLU A 143 10.10 -2.78 -4.31
CA GLU A 143 11.14 -2.05 -5.04
C GLU A 143 10.51 -1.10 -6.08
N LEU A 144 9.39 -1.50 -6.67
CA LEU A 144 8.63 -0.70 -7.63
C LEU A 144 7.57 0.21 -6.97
N GLU A 145 7.37 0.06 -5.65
CA GLU A 145 6.26 0.68 -4.91
C GLU A 145 4.90 0.50 -5.59
N GLY A 146 4.69 -0.65 -6.25
CA GLY A 146 3.52 -0.92 -7.07
C GLY A 146 3.18 -2.40 -7.17
N TYR A 147 2.21 -2.75 -8.02
CA TYR A 147 1.76 -4.13 -8.16
C TYR A 147 2.32 -4.77 -9.43
N ARG A 148 2.69 -6.04 -9.36
CA ARG A 148 3.01 -6.87 -10.53
C ARG A 148 1.84 -7.74 -10.91
N THR A 149 1.76 -8.06 -12.19
CA THR A 149 0.84 -9.06 -12.72
C THR A 149 1.51 -9.89 -13.80
N ASP A 150 1.07 -11.14 -13.92
CA ASP A 150 1.41 -12.07 -15.01
C ASP A 150 0.37 -12.06 -16.13
N ILE A 151 -0.65 -11.20 -16.01
CA ILE A 151 -1.70 -11.04 -17.00
C ILE A 151 -1.10 -10.48 -18.29
N THR A 152 -1.29 -11.22 -19.37
CA THR A 152 -0.86 -10.87 -20.72
C THR A 152 -1.81 -9.90 -21.40
N GLU A 153 -1.29 -9.17 -22.38
CA GLU A 153 -2.06 -8.28 -23.23
C GLU A 153 -3.24 -8.97 -23.94
N ALA A 154 -3.06 -10.22 -24.37
CA ALA A 154 -4.11 -11.02 -24.98
C ALA A 154 -5.28 -11.27 -24.01
N GLN A 155 -4.97 -11.53 -22.73
CA GLN A 155 -5.98 -11.71 -21.69
C GLN A 155 -6.69 -10.39 -21.38
N ILE A 156 -5.98 -9.27 -21.34
CA ILE A 156 -6.55 -7.92 -21.19
C ILE A 156 -7.53 -7.63 -22.34
N ARG A 157 -7.14 -7.86 -23.59
CA ARG A 157 -8.00 -7.66 -24.76
C ARG A 157 -9.23 -8.57 -24.74
N GLY A 158 -9.06 -9.85 -24.39
CA GLY A 158 -10.15 -10.80 -24.25
C GLY A 158 -11.15 -10.37 -23.18
N ALA A 159 -10.65 -9.96 -22.01
CA ALA A 159 -11.47 -9.48 -20.90
C ALA A 159 -12.17 -8.16 -21.25
N ALA A 160 -11.46 -7.19 -21.83
CA ALA A 160 -12.03 -5.92 -22.26
C ALA A 160 -13.12 -6.10 -23.33
N SER A 161 -12.96 -7.06 -24.24
CA SER A 161 -13.98 -7.35 -25.26
C SER A 161 -15.25 -7.99 -24.67
N ARG A 162 -15.13 -8.73 -23.57
CA ARG A 162 -16.27 -9.39 -22.90
C ARG A 162 -16.94 -8.53 -21.84
N TYR A 163 -16.16 -7.73 -21.12
CA TYR A 163 -16.59 -7.06 -19.89
C TYR A 163 -16.24 -5.56 -19.86
N GLY A 164 -15.59 -5.03 -20.88
CA GLY A 164 -15.18 -3.63 -20.96
C GLY A 164 -16.36 -2.72 -21.34
N ASP A 165 -17.23 -2.41 -20.39
CA ASP A 165 -17.99 -1.15 -20.42
C ASP A 165 -18.28 -0.59 -19.02
N LYS A 166 -18.35 0.74 -18.97
CA LYS A 166 -18.10 1.64 -17.85
C LYS A 166 -19.16 1.58 -16.76
N GLY A 167 -18.78 1.02 -15.61
CA GLY A 167 -19.24 1.52 -14.32
C GLY A 167 -20.41 0.77 -13.67
N ALA A 168 -20.98 -0.25 -14.31
CA ALA A 168 -21.91 -1.14 -13.63
C ALA A 168 -21.13 -2.10 -12.72
N LEU A 169 -21.39 -2.05 -11.40
CA LEU A 169 -20.94 -3.11 -10.50
C LEU A 169 -21.42 -4.46 -11.07
N PRO A 170 -20.53 -5.46 -11.21
CA PRO A 170 -20.91 -6.76 -11.74
C PRO A 170 -21.97 -7.40 -10.82
N ASP A 171 -23.06 -7.88 -11.42
CA ASP A 171 -24.00 -8.75 -10.71
C ASP A 171 -23.33 -10.11 -10.42
N GLN A 172 -23.96 -10.95 -9.59
CA GLN A 172 -23.37 -12.22 -9.17
C GLN A 172 -23.02 -13.13 -10.36
N LYS A 173 -23.84 -13.12 -11.42
CA LYS A 173 -23.59 -13.91 -12.63
C LYS A 173 -22.33 -13.40 -13.35
N ARG A 174 -22.19 -12.09 -13.52
CA ARG A 174 -21.00 -11.46 -14.12
C ARG A 174 -19.75 -11.68 -13.27
N GLN A 175 -19.87 -11.65 -11.95
CA GLN A 175 -18.76 -11.98 -11.03
C GLN A 175 -18.30 -13.43 -11.21
N GLN A 176 -19.23 -14.37 -11.37
CA GLN A 176 -18.89 -15.78 -11.63
C GLN A 176 -18.21 -15.93 -12.99
N GLU A 177 -18.79 -15.36 -14.06
CA GLU A 177 -18.21 -15.41 -15.41
C GLU A 177 -16.80 -14.80 -15.48
N MET A 178 -16.57 -13.71 -14.75
CA MET A 178 -15.24 -13.10 -14.61
C MET A 178 -14.28 -14.04 -13.87
N SER A 179 -14.71 -14.62 -12.75
CA SER A 179 -13.88 -15.55 -11.97
C SER A 179 -13.48 -16.76 -12.82
N ASP A 180 -14.43 -17.34 -13.55
CA ASP A 180 -14.21 -18.48 -14.43
C ASP A 180 -13.20 -18.13 -15.53
N TYR A 181 -13.37 -16.98 -16.19
CA TYR A 181 -12.43 -16.51 -17.21
C TYR A 181 -11.00 -16.39 -16.68
N TRP A 182 -10.81 -15.79 -15.49
CA TRP A 182 -9.48 -15.56 -14.92
C TRP A 182 -8.82 -16.80 -14.28
N ASN A 183 -9.62 -17.80 -13.90
CA ASN A 183 -9.14 -19.09 -13.43
C ASN A 183 -8.62 -19.97 -14.59
N ASP A 184 -9.30 -19.93 -15.74
CA ASP A 184 -8.92 -20.73 -16.92
C ASP A 184 -7.82 -20.07 -17.76
N ALA A 185 -7.52 -18.79 -17.50
CA ALA A 185 -6.52 -18.04 -18.24
C ALA A 185 -5.10 -18.49 -17.84
N PRO A 186 -4.28 -19.03 -18.77
CA PRO A 186 -2.94 -19.50 -18.45
C PRO A 186 -2.06 -18.35 -17.96
N THR A 187 -1.48 -18.52 -16.78
CA THR A 187 -0.54 -17.58 -16.15
C THR A 187 0.88 -17.86 -16.62
N ARG A 188 1.69 -16.81 -16.84
CA ARG A 188 3.14 -17.00 -17.00
C ARG A 188 3.77 -17.13 -15.61
N PRO A 189 4.74 -18.04 -15.42
CA PRO A 189 5.53 -18.03 -14.19
C PRO A 189 6.28 -16.69 -14.09
N VAL A 190 6.12 -16.03 -12.94
CA VAL A 190 6.88 -14.85 -12.49
C VAL A 190 8.29 -15.23 -12.05
#